data_AF-A0A0R3RTT4-F1
#
_entry.id   AF-A0A0R3RTT4-F1
#
_cell.length_a   1.000
_cell.length_b   1.000
_cell.length_c   1.000
_cell.angle_alpha   90.00
_cell.angle_beta   90.00
_cell.angle_gamma   90.00
#
_symmetry.space_group_name_H-M   'P 1'
#
loop_
_entity.id
_entity.type
_entity.pdbx_description
1 polymer ?
#
loop_
_entity_poly.entity_id
_entity_poly.type
_entity_poly.pdbx_seq_one_letter_code
_entity_poly.pdbx_strand_id
1 'polypeptide(L)'
;RDNKSITNQKRRLHADQRAQLTYQKIVAERKAEKEKLRLEREKRQKVLEEYTSIKRRMNKALSKKNRRGQPNLNAQIEVLLEKIERRMEKS
;
A
#
# COMPACT_ATOMS: atom_id res chain seq x y z
N ARG A 1 25.28 -21.54 -23.19
CA ARG A 1 26.02 -20.89 -24.30
C ARG A 1 25.08 -20.03 -25.17
N ASP A 2 23.85 -19.80 -24.69
CA ASP A 2 22.69 -19.47 -25.53
C ASP A 2 22.45 -17.96 -25.60
N ASN A 3 22.97 -17.20 -24.62
CA ASN A 3 22.94 -15.74 -24.65
C ASN A 3 23.81 -15.14 -25.78
N LYS A 4 24.82 -15.86 -26.28
CA LYS A 4 25.75 -15.37 -27.31
C LYS A 4 25.18 -15.52 -28.73
N SER A 5 24.28 -16.49 -28.97
CA SER A 5 23.62 -16.66 -30.27
C SER A 5 22.48 -15.65 -30.47
N ILE A 6 21.68 -15.38 -29.44
CA ILE A 6 20.56 -14.42 -29.47
C ILE A 6 21.05 -12.99 -29.74
N THR A 7 22.20 -12.61 -29.19
CA THR A 7 22.80 -11.27 -29.41
C THR A 7 23.30 -11.10 -30.84
N ASN A 8 23.92 -12.14 -31.41
CA ASN A 8 24.34 -12.14 -32.81
C ASN A 8 23.15 -12.10 -33.77
N GLN A 9 22.05 -12.77 -33.44
CA GLN A 9 20.82 -12.76 -34.24
C GLN A 9 20.12 -11.39 -34.23
N LYS A 10 20.06 -10.71 -33.07
CA LYS A 10 19.53 -9.34 -32.95
C LYS A 10 20.35 -8.30 -33.72
N ARG A 11 21.67 -8.48 -33.81
CA ARG A 11 22.57 -7.63 -34.61
C ARG A 11 22.31 -7.77 -36.13
N ARG A 12 21.77 -8.91 -36.58
CA ARG A 12 21.44 -9.17 -38.00
C ARG A 12 20.09 -8.61 -38.44
N LEU A 13 19.23 -8.15 -37.52
CA LEU A 13 17.96 -7.49 -37.85
C LEU A 13 18.17 -6.09 -38.44
N HIS A 14 17.20 -5.54 -39.18
CA HIS A 14 17.24 -4.12 -39.55
C HIS A 14 17.04 -3.21 -38.32
N ALA A 15 17.50 -1.95 -38.42
CA ALA A 15 17.51 -1.02 -37.30
C ALA A 15 16.10 -0.68 -36.76
N ASP A 16 15.12 -0.62 -37.64
CA ASP A 16 13.69 -0.45 -37.36
C ASP A 16 13.12 -1.60 -36.52
N GLN A 17 13.41 -2.85 -36.90
CA GLN A 17 12.97 -4.04 -36.19
C GLN A 17 13.59 -4.12 -34.79
N ARG A 18 14.88 -3.75 -34.66
CA ARG A 18 15.52 -3.63 -33.34
C ARG A 18 14.85 -2.57 -32.48
N ALA A 19 14.57 -1.39 -33.05
CA ALA A 19 13.93 -0.29 -32.34
C ALA A 19 12.54 -0.71 -31.83
N GLN A 20 11.75 -1.40 -32.67
CA GLN A 20 10.43 -1.90 -32.29
C GLN A 20 10.50 -2.91 -31.13
N LEU A 21 11.44 -3.87 -31.18
CA LEU A 21 11.63 -4.84 -30.11
C LEU A 21 12.08 -4.18 -28.79
N THR A 22 12.98 -3.19 -28.85
CA THR A 22 13.40 -2.45 -27.66
C THR A 22 12.25 -1.64 -27.07
N TYR A 23 11.43 -1.00 -27.91
CA TYR A 23 10.27 -0.25 -27.48
C TYR A 23 9.25 -1.15 -26.78
N GLN A 24 8.91 -2.29 -27.37
CA GLN A 24 7.99 -3.25 -26.76
C GLN A 24 8.48 -3.74 -25.39
N LYS A 25 9.79 -4.02 -25.28
CA LYS A 25 10.42 -4.40 -24.01
C LYS A 25 10.27 -3.29 -22.96
N ILE A 26 10.58 -2.04 -23.30
CA ILE A 26 10.45 -0.88 -22.40
C ILE A 26 9.00 -0.68 -21.97
N VAL A 27 8.04 -0.82 -22.89
CA VAL A 27 6.61 -0.69 -22.58
C VAL A 27 6.16 -1.78 -21.61
N ALA A 28 6.59 -3.03 -21.82
CA ALA A 28 6.28 -4.13 -20.92
C ALA A 28 6.89 -3.93 -19.52
N GLU A 29 8.14 -3.48 -19.44
CA GLU A 29 8.82 -3.16 -18.17
C GLU A 29 8.09 -2.05 -17.41
N ARG A 30 7.75 -0.94 -18.09
CA ARG A 30 6.98 0.16 -17.50
C ARG A 30 5.61 -0.28 -17.00
N LYS A 31 4.92 -1.14 -17.76
CA LYS A 31 3.62 -1.70 -17.34
C LYS A 31 3.76 -2.54 -16.08
N ALA A 32 4.77 -3.41 -16.01
CA ALA A 32 5.03 -4.24 -14.84
C ALA A 32 5.40 -3.40 -13.61
N GLU A 33 6.22 -2.37 -13.78
CA GLU A 33 6.59 -1.44 -12.72
C GLU A 33 5.39 -0.65 -12.19
N LYS A 34 4.54 -0.14 -13.09
CA LYS A 34 3.31 0.59 -12.72
C LYS A 34 2.37 -0.28 -11.89
N GLU A 35 2.17 -1.54 -12.27
CA GLU A 35 1.33 -2.48 -11.52
C GLU A 35 1.91 -2.77 -10.13
N LYS A 36 3.24 -2.98 -10.03
CA LYS A 36 3.91 -3.18 -8.73
C LYS A 36 3.72 -1.97 -7.80
N LEU A 37 3.93 -0.76 -8.33
CA LEU A 37 3.74 0.48 -7.58
C LEU A 37 2.27 0.68 -7.18
N ARG A 38 1.31 0.32 -8.03
CA ARG A 38 -0.12 0.39 -7.69
C ARG A 38 -0.44 -0.53 -6.52
N LEU A 39 0.00 -1.79 -6.58
CA LEU A 39 -0.22 -2.77 -5.50
C LEU A 39 0.44 -2.32 -4.19
N GLU A 40 1.64 -1.75 -4.23
CA GLU A 40 2.32 -1.22 -3.04
C GLU A 40 1.56 -0.02 -2.44
N ARG A 41 1.09 0.90 -3.28
CA ARG A 41 0.26 2.03 -2.84
C ARG A 41 -1.06 1.56 -2.23
N GLU A 42 -1.75 0.61 -2.85
CA GLU A 42 -2.99 0.05 -2.33
C GLU A 42 -2.77 -0.61 -0.95
N LYS A 43 -1.67 -1.36 -0.78
CA LYS A 43 -1.32 -1.96 0.52
C LYS A 43 -1.07 -0.89 1.59
N ARG A 44 -0.27 0.14 1.27
CA ARG A 44 0.01 1.25 2.20
C ARG A 44 -1.27 2.02 2.55
N GLN A 45 -2.11 2.28 1.55
CA GLN A 45 -3.37 3.00 1.73
C GLN A 45 -4.31 2.24 2.66
N LYS A 46 -4.47 0.92 2.49
CA LYS A 46 -5.29 0.09 3.38
C LYS A 46 -4.84 0.15 4.84
N VAL A 47 -3.53 0.05 5.09
CA VAL A 47 -2.96 0.16 6.46
C VAL A 47 -3.23 1.55 7.06
N LEU A 48 -3.08 2.61 6.27
CA LEU A 48 -3.35 3.98 6.72
C LEU A 48 -4.85 4.21 6.98
N GLU A 49 -5.73 3.69 6.13
CA GLU A 49 -7.19 3.77 6.29
C GLU A 49 -7.64 3.05 7.55
N GLU A 50 -7.12 1.85 7.81
CA GLU A 50 -7.40 1.12 9.04
C GLU A 50 -6.95 1.92 10.27
N TYR A 51 -5.69 2.37 10.29
CA TYR A 51 -5.16 3.18 11.39
C TYR A 51 -5.98 4.46 11.64
N THR A 52 -6.29 5.20 10.57
CA THR A 52 -7.02 6.47 10.67
C THR A 52 -8.48 6.26 11.09
N SER A 53 -9.13 5.19 10.62
CA SER A 53 -10.50 4.86 11.04
C SER A 53 -10.58 4.53 12.53
N ILE A 54 -9.65 3.72 13.05
CA ILE A 54 -9.55 3.39 14.47
C ILE A 54 -9.30 4.65 15.29
N LYS A 55 -8.31 5.47 14.89
CA LYS A 55 -7.98 6.73 15.55
C LYS A 55 -9.18 7.67 15.61
N ARG A 56 -9.93 7.80 14.51
CA ARG A 56 -11.15 8.61 14.44
C ARG A 56 -12.23 8.09 15.39
N ARG A 57 -12.46 6.77 15.45
CA ARG A 57 -13.44 6.16 16.36
C ARG A 57 -13.07 6.39 17.83
N MET A 58 -11.81 6.18 18.19
CA MET A 58 -11.32 6.45 19.55
C MET A 58 -11.48 7.94 19.92
N ASN A 59 -11.09 8.86 19.04
CA ASN A 59 -11.27 10.29 19.27
C ASN A 59 -12.75 10.67 19.43
N LYS A 60 -13.64 10.06 18.65
CA LYS A 60 -15.09 10.25 18.79
C LYS A 60 -15.59 9.77 20.15
N ALA A 61 -15.11 8.65 20.65
CA ALA A 61 -15.47 8.15 21.99
C ALA A 61 -14.94 9.07 23.10
N LEU A 62 -13.68 9.50 23.02
CA LEU A 62 -13.06 10.39 24.01
C LEU A 62 -13.68 11.79 24.05
N SER A 63 -14.22 12.26 22.92
CA SER A 63 -14.93 13.54 22.84
C SER A 63 -16.38 13.49 23.33
N LYS A 64 -16.93 12.31 23.64
CA LYS A 64 -18.28 12.18 24.20
C LYS A 64 -18.34 12.87 25.56
N LYS A 65 -19.33 13.74 25.71
CA LYS A 65 -19.63 14.47 26.94
C LYS A 65 -21.08 14.21 27.35
N ASN A 66 -21.37 14.30 28.65
CA ASN A 66 -22.73 14.26 29.15
C ASN A 66 -23.45 15.60 28.91
N ARG A 67 -24.75 15.69 29.24
CA ARG A 67 -25.54 16.93 29.11
C ARG A 67 -24.95 18.12 29.87
N ARG A 68 -24.18 17.87 30.93
CA ARG A 68 -23.47 18.88 31.75
C ARG A 68 -22.07 19.21 31.20
N GLY A 69 -21.70 18.68 30.04
CA GLY A 69 -20.41 18.93 29.38
C GLY A 69 -19.22 18.16 29.97
N GLN A 70 -19.42 17.32 30.99
CA GLN A 70 -18.35 16.52 31.56
C GLN A 70 -18.01 15.33 30.66
N PRO A 71 -16.75 14.88 30.62
CA PRO A 71 -16.35 13.71 29.84
C PRO A 71 -17.09 12.44 30.28
N ASN A 72 -17.43 11.58 29.32
CA ASN A 72 -18.05 10.30 29.61
C ASN A 72 -16.97 9.26 29.99
N LEU A 73 -16.90 8.90 31.28
CA LEU A 73 -15.91 7.95 31.81
C LEU A 73 -16.00 6.57 31.15
N ASN A 74 -17.21 6.03 30.97
CA ASN A 74 -17.40 4.70 30.37
C ASN A 74 -16.83 4.66 28.94
N ALA A 75 -17.07 5.71 28.15
CA ALA A 75 -16.51 5.81 26.80
C ALA A 75 -14.97 5.91 26.78
N GLN A 76 -14.36 6.48 27.83
CA GLN A 76 -12.91 6.51 27.97
C GLN A 76 -12.35 5.14 28.37
N ILE A 77 -13.03 4.43 29.27
CA ILE A 77 -12.68 3.06 29.68
C ILE A 77 -12.72 2.12 28.48
N GLU A 78 -13.77 2.18 27.65
CA GLU A 78 -13.86 1.38 26.41
C GLU A 78 -12.62 1.58 25.50
N VAL A 79 -12.17 2.83 25.31
CA VAL A 79 -10.97 3.13 24.52
C VAL A 79 -9.70 2.56 25.16
N LEU A 80 -9.60 2.58 26.49
CA LEU A 80 -8.46 2.01 27.21
C LEU A 80 -8.42 0.48 27.09
N LEU A 81 -9.55 -0.19 27.28
CA LEU A 81 -9.67 -1.63 27.13
C LEU A 81 -9.26 -2.07 25.72
N GLU A 82 -9.78 -1.42 24.69
CA GLU A 82 -9.42 -1.73 23.31
C GLU A 82 -7.91 -1.53 23.04
N LYS A 83 -7.29 -0.50 23.63
CA LYS A 83 -5.84 -0.30 23.51
C LYS A 83 -5.03 -1.42 24.17
N ILE A 84 -5.50 -1.94 25.30
CA ILE A 84 -4.87 -3.07 25.99
C ILE A 84 -5.00 -4.32 25.14
N GLU A 85 -6.20 -4.66 24.67
CA GLU A 85 -6.46 -5.81 23.78
C GLU A 85 -5.56 -5.77 22.55
N ARG A 86 -5.52 -4.64 21.84
CA ARG A 86 -4.64 -4.48 20.65
C ARG A 86 -3.16 -4.59 20.96
N ARG A 87 -2.73 -4.26 22.17
CA ARG A 87 -1.34 -4.43 22.60
C ARG A 87 -1.03 -5.90 22.87
N MET A 88 -1.98 -6.61 23.46
CA MET A 88 -1.91 -8.05 23.70
C MET A 88 -1.90 -8.85 22.40
N GLU A 89 -2.74 -8.50 21.41
CA GLU A 89 -2.77 -9.16 20.09
C GLU A 89 -1.48 -9.00 19.27
N LYS A 90 -0.71 -7.95 19.55
CA LYS A 90 0.54 -7.63 18.84
C LYS A 90 1.80 -8.17 19.53
N SER A 91 1.68 -8.59 20.78
CA SER A 91 2.77 -9.17 21.56
C SER A 91 2.88 -10.66 21.28
#